data_AF-A0A917KTX5-F1
#
_entry.id   AF-A0A917KTX5-F1
#
_cell.length_a   1.000
_cell.length_b   1.000
_cell.length_c   1.000
_cell.angle_alpha   90.00
_cell.angle_beta   90.00
_cell.angle_gamma   90.00
#
_symmetry.space_group_name_H-M   'P 1'
#
loop_
_entity.id
_entity.type
_entity.pdbx_description
1 polymer ?
#
loop_
_entity_poly.entity_id
_entity_poly.type
_entity_poly.pdbx_seq_one_letter_code
_entity_poly.pdbx_strand_id
1 'polypeptide(L)'
;MPPRGLALVTVPQTNEAFASWVDRRARVNRCPSTEVADLMGLRLRGVYADARPPVLGVRCDEAVRQTVYAATGVPGGTVDRMHLPVFEGGSLSVAALSAGEAHWPSARREWVEVYGSRACPCCLLASGGVWQLWWKLSCAAVRPEHQVTLRMRGCGTGPR
;
A
#
# COMPACT_ATOMS: atom_id res chain seq x y z
N MET A 1 -19.49 7.83 -19.95
CA MET A 1 -19.86 7.66 -18.52
C MET A 1 -18.92 8.57 -17.73
N PRO A 2 -19.42 9.56 -16.97
CA PRO A 2 -18.54 10.49 -16.27
C PRO A 2 -17.77 9.76 -15.16
N PRO A 3 -16.54 10.20 -14.83
CA PRO A 3 -15.76 9.61 -13.75
C PRO A 3 -16.55 9.70 -12.44
N ARG A 4 -16.83 8.56 -11.83
CA ARG A 4 -17.45 8.45 -10.50
C ARG A 4 -16.39 8.73 -9.45
N GLY A 5 -15.99 9.99 -9.34
CA GLY A 5 -14.96 10.44 -8.40
C GLY A 5 -15.54 10.63 -7.00
N LEU A 6 -14.74 10.29 -5.98
CA LEU A 6 -14.95 10.82 -4.63
C LEU A 6 -14.81 12.34 -4.65
N ALA A 7 -15.65 13.05 -3.90
CA ALA A 7 -15.74 14.50 -3.92
C ALA A 7 -14.42 15.19 -3.51
N LEU A 8 -13.64 14.58 -2.60
CA LEU A 8 -12.37 15.12 -2.15
C LEU A 8 -11.20 14.34 -2.77
N VAL A 9 -10.37 15.07 -3.51
CA VAL A 9 -9.19 14.57 -4.20
C VAL A 9 -7.96 14.75 -3.32
N THR A 10 -7.23 13.67 -3.06
CA THR A 10 -5.89 13.74 -2.46
C THR A 10 -4.86 13.20 -3.43
N VAL A 11 -3.87 14.02 -3.77
CA VAL A 11 -2.75 13.59 -4.64
C VAL A 11 -1.83 12.62 -3.87
N PRO A 12 -1.34 11.55 -4.51
CA PRO A 12 -0.29 10.70 -3.93
C PRO A 12 0.93 11.51 -3.50
N GLN A 13 1.54 11.15 -2.36
CA GLN A 13 2.82 11.73 -1.95
C GLN A 13 4.01 10.92 -2.46
N THR A 14 5.17 11.58 -2.55
CA THR A 14 6.44 10.92 -2.91
C THR A 14 6.72 9.76 -1.97
N ASN A 15 7.08 8.60 -2.54
CA ASN A 15 7.36 7.35 -1.83
C ASN A 15 6.21 6.80 -0.97
N GLU A 16 4.99 7.31 -1.12
CA GLU A 16 3.82 6.79 -0.42
C GLU A 16 3.46 5.39 -0.91
N ALA A 17 3.20 4.47 0.01
CA ALA A 17 2.68 3.15 -0.33
C ALA A 17 1.25 3.27 -0.88
N PHE A 18 0.89 2.48 -1.89
CA PHE A 18 -0.46 2.55 -2.49
C PHE A 18 -1.59 2.37 -1.47
N ALA A 19 -1.47 1.41 -0.56
CA ALA A 19 -2.41 1.23 0.56
C ALA A 19 -2.58 2.49 1.43
N SER A 20 -1.51 3.24 1.70
CA SER A 20 -1.57 4.48 2.49
C SER A 20 -2.42 5.53 1.81
N TRP A 21 -2.25 5.67 0.49
CA TRP A 21 -3.02 6.62 -0.28
C TRP A 21 -4.51 6.27 -0.31
N VAL A 22 -4.84 4.98 -0.45
CA VAL A 22 -6.23 4.49 -0.35
C VAL A 22 -6.85 4.85 1.01
N ASP A 23 -6.15 4.59 2.12
CA ASP A 23 -6.65 4.94 3.46
C ASP A 23 -6.77 6.45 3.67
N ARG A 24 -5.81 7.22 3.15
CA ARG A 24 -5.82 8.67 3.27
C ARG A 24 -7.01 9.27 2.52
N ARG A 25 -7.33 8.72 1.34
CA ARG A 25 -8.54 9.08 0.60
C ARG A 25 -9.81 8.70 1.34
N ALA A 26 -9.85 7.51 1.94
CA ALA A 26 -10.97 7.05 2.74
C ALA A 26 -11.21 7.98 3.93
N ARG A 27 -10.15 8.32 4.67
CA ARG A 27 -10.20 9.26 5.80
C ARG A 27 -10.68 10.65 5.38
N VAL A 28 -10.18 11.19 4.28
CA VAL A 28 -10.57 12.53 3.80
C VAL A 28 -12.03 12.53 3.35
N ASN A 29 -12.50 11.48 2.68
CA ASN A 29 -13.89 11.35 2.25
C ASN A 29 -14.82 10.78 3.33
N ARG A 30 -14.30 10.52 4.54
CA ARG A 30 -15.03 9.93 5.67
C ARG A 30 -15.80 8.66 5.31
N CYS A 31 -15.20 7.82 4.48
CA CYS A 31 -15.76 6.54 4.05
C CYS A 31 -14.82 5.37 4.40
N PRO A 32 -15.32 4.12 4.39
CA PRO A 32 -14.47 2.95 4.53
C PRO A 32 -13.43 2.83 3.41
N SER A 33 -12.23 2.34 3.72
CA SER A 33 -11.19 2.07 2.71
C SER A 33 -11.65 1.06 1.65
N THR A 34 -12.58 0.17 2.00
CA THR A 34 -13.20 -0.79 1.07
C THR A 34 -14.03 -0.11 -0.03
N GLU A 35 -14.72 0.99 0.28
CA GLU A 35 -15.47 1.75 -0.73
C GLU A 35 -14.53 2.47 -1.71
N VAL A 36 -13.45 3.06 -1.19
CA VAL A 36 -12.41 3.66 -2.04
C VAL A 36 -11.77 2.61 -2.95
N ALA A 37 -11.51 1.42 -2.40
CA ALA A 37 -10.93 0.32 -3.14
C ALA A 37 -11.89 -0.22 -4.21
N ASP A 38 -13.18 -0.40 -3.89
CA ASP A 38 -14.22 -0.80 -4.84
C ASP A 38 -14.34 0.23 -5.99
N LEU A 39 -14.27 1.53 -5.70
CA LEU A 39 -14.24 2.59 -6.72
C LEU A 39 -13.01 2.50 -7.64
N MET A 40 -11.88 2.04 -7.12
CA MET A 40 -10.65 1.79 -7.89
C MET A 40 -10.65 0.41 -8.57
N GLY A 41 -11.74 -0.36 -8.51
CA GLY A 41 -11.82 -1.71 -9.09
C GLY A 41 -11.08 -2.79 -8.29
N LEU A 42 -10.60 -2.44 -7.11
CA LEU A 42 -9.92 -3.34 -6.18
C LEU A 42 -10.99 -4.02 -5.35
N ARG A 43 -11.60 -5.09 -5.86
CA ARG A 43 -12.73 -5.78 -5.21
C ARG A 43 -12.30 -6.40 -3.86
N LEU A 44 -12.35 -5.63 -2.77
CA LEU A 44 -11.95 -6.04 -1.41
C LEU A 44 -13.11 -6.67 -0.62
N ARG A 45 -13.92 -7.53 -1.24
CA ARG A 45 -15.12 -8.10 -0.59
C ARG A 45 -14.85 -9.46 0.06
N GLY A 46 -15.46 -9.70 1.21
CA GLY A 46 -15.44 -10.99 1.92
C GLY A 46 -14.53 -11.03 3.16
N VAL A 47 -14.15 -12.22 3.62
CA VAL A 47 -13.33 -12.47 4.82
C VAL A 47 -11.97 -11.74 4.79
N TYR A 48 -11.54 -11.30 3.61
CA TYR A 48 -10.31 -10.53 3.39
C TYR A 48 -10.53 -9.01 3.37
N ALA A 49 -11.74 -8.49 3.64
CA ALA A 49 -11.98 -7.04 3.69
C ALA A 49 -11.09 -6.33 4.72
N ASP A 50 -10.80 -7.01 5.85
CA ASP A 50 -9.87 -6.53 6.88
C ASP A 50 -8.39 -6.82 6.57
N ALA A 51 -8.13 -7.78 5.69
CA ALA A 51 -6.79 -8.15 5.24
C ALA A 51 -6.46 -7.45 3.92
N ARG A 52 -5.64 -6.39 3.97
CA ARG A 52 -5.18 -5.71 2.75
C ARG A 52 -4.62 -6.72 1.76
N PRO A 53 -5.19 -6.86 0.55
CA PRO A 53 -4.66 -7.85 -0.37
C PRO A 53 -3.23 -7.49 -0.77
N PRO A 54 -2.41 -8.52 -1.08
CA PRO A 54 -1.02 -8.34 -1.52
C PRO A 54 -0.86 -7.31 -2.63
N VAL A 55 -1.86 -7.18 -3.52
CA VAL A 55 -1.89 -6.22 -4.62
C VAL A 55 -1.66 -4.77 -4.16
N LEU A 56 -2.10 -4.37 -2.96
CA LEU A 56 -1.99 -2.99 -2.45
C LEU A 56 -0.57 -2.54 -2.08
N GLY A 57 0.45 -3.34 -2.40
CA GLY A 57 1.81 -2.80 -2.49
C GLY A 57 2.83 -3.73 -3.10
N VAL A 58 2.44 -4.93 -3.53
CA VAL A 58 3.35 -5.82 -4.26
C VAL A 58 3.46 -5.41 -5.73
N ARG A 59 2.36 -5.37 -6.48
CA ARG A 59 2.39 -5.02 -7.91
C ARG A 59 1.03 -4.48 -8.36
N CYS A 60 1.07 -3.52 -9.28
CA CYS A 60 -0.11 -3.03 -9.99
C CYS A 60 -0.22 -3.74 -11.35
N ASP A 61 -1.38 -4.33 -11.63
CA ASP A 61 -1.69 -4.81 -12.98
C ASP A 61 -2.31 -3.69 -13.84
N GLU A 62 -2.38 -3.92 -15.15
CA GLU A 62 -2.88 -2.91 -16.08
C GLU A 62 -4.36 -2.58 -15.87
N ALA A 63 -5.19 -3.57 -15.50
CA ALA A 63 -6.61 -3.35 -15.24
C ALA A 63 -6.81 -2.41 -14.03
N VAL A 64 -5.99 -2.57 -12.98
CA VAL A 64 -5.95 -1.68 -11.82
C VAL A 64 -5.47 -0.29 -12.22
N ARG A 65 -4.40 -0.15 -13.04
CA ARG A 65 -3.96 1.17 -13.52
C ARG A 65 -5.07 1.92 -14.24
N GLN A 66 -5.75 1.25 -15.17
CA GLN A 66 -6.83 1.85 -15.94
C GLN A 66 -8.01 2.25 -15.05
N THR A 67 -8.38 1.41 -14.08
CA THR A 67 -9.49 1.72 -13.19
C THR A 67 -9.15 2.86 -12.21
N VAL A 68 -7.93 2.87 -11.68
CA VAL A 68 -7.43 3.99 -10.86
C VAL A 68 -7.39 5.27 -11.69
N TYR A 69 -6.86 5.25 -12.92
CA TYR A 69 -6.88 6.43 -13.77
C TYR A 69 -8.31 6.93 -14.03
N ALA A 70 -9.24 6.03 -14.36
CA ALA A 70 -10.63 6.40 -14.60
C ALA A 70 -11.34 6.98 -13.36
N ALA A 71 -11.05 6.45 -12.17
CA ALA A 71 -11.70 6.89 -10.93
C ALA A 71 -11.05 8.13 -10.30
N THR A 72 -9.80 8.45 -10.66
CA THR A 72 -8.98 9.38 -9.86
C THR A 72 -8.14 10.34 -10.69
N GLY A 73 -8.01 10.13 -12.00
CA GLY A 73 -7.13 10.90 -12.88
C GLY A 73 -5.64 10.71 -12.62
N VAL A 74 -5.24 9.79 -11.72
CA VAL A 74 -3.83 9.58 -11.38
C VAL A 74 -3.19 8.68 -12.44
N PRO A 75 -2.09 9.11 -13.09
CA PRO A 75 -1.45 8.32 -14.13
C PRO A 75 -0.88 7.01 -13.59
N GLY A 76 -0.92 5.96 -14.42
CA GLY A 76 -0.39 4.63 -14.10
C GLY A 76 1.05 4.66 -13.58
N GLY A 77 1.95 5.44 -14.19
CA GLY A 77 3.34 5.57 -13.72
C GLY A 77 3.49 6.18 -12.31
N THR A 78 2.51 6.96 -11.84
CA THR A 78 2.49 7.40 -10.42
C THR A 78 2.03 6.27 -9.52
N VAL A 79 1.03 5.50 -9.94
CA VAL A 79 0.58 4.29 -9.22
C VAL A 79 1.71 3.26 -9.13
N ASP A 80 2.48 3.06 -10.20
CA ASP A 80 3.61 2.13 -10.22
C ASP A 80 4.69 2.51 -9.19
N ARG A 81 4.94 3.81 -9.03
CA ARG A 81 5.90 4.32 -8.03
C ARG A 81 5.48 4.06 -6.58
N MET A 82 4.24 3.66 -6.35
CA MET A 82 3.67 3.35 -5.04
C MET A 82 3.66 1.84 -4.75
N HIS A 83 4.29 1.02 -5.60
CA HIS A 83 4.42 -0.43 -5.47
C HIS A 83 5.89 -0.86 -5.45
N LEU A 84 6.16 -2.03 -4.86
CA LEU A 84 7.51 -2.57 -4.71
C LEU A 84 8.36 -2.77 -5.98
N PRO A 85 7.84 -2.85 -7.22
CA PRO A 85 8.68 -2.97 -8.41
C PRO A 85 9.66 -1.82 -8.60
N VAL A 86 9.46 -0.67 -7.95
CA VAL A 86 10.46 0.42 -7.94
C VAL A 86 11.82 0.00 -7.35
N PHE A 87 11.85 -1.07 -6.55
CA PHE A 87 13.06 -1.65 -5.98
C PHE A 87 13.54 -2.88 -6.76
N GLU A 88 12.87 -3.26 -7.87
CA GLU A 88 13.39 -4.30 -8.76
C GLU A 88 14.68 -3.82 -9.46
N GLY A 89 15.62 -4.75 -9.65
CA GLY A 89 16.96 -4.46 -10.17
C GLY A 89 18.08 -4.49 -9.12
N GLY A 90 17.74 -4.62 -7.83
CA GLY A 90 18.66 -4.99 -6.75
C GLY A 90 18.63 -6.48 -6.42
N SER A 91 18.83 -6.84 -5.14
CA SER A 91 18.62 -8.23 -4.64
C SER A 91 17.14 -8.63 -4.51
N LEU A 92 16.22 -7.70 -4.78
CA LEU A 92 14.78 -7.90 -4.69
C LEU A 92 14.20 -8.41 -6.01
N SER A 93 13.38 -9.46 -5.95
CA SER A 93 12.60 -9.95 -7.09
C SER A 93 11.11 -10.00 -6.72
N VAL A 94 10.30 -9.13 -7.33
CA VAL A 94 8.86 -8.99 -7.04
C VAL A 94 8.01 -9.94 -7.90
N ALA A 95 8.58 -10.48 -8.99
CA ALA A 95 7.95 -11.48 -9.88
C ALA A 95 7.42 -12.74 -9.18
N ALA A 96 7.97 -13.13 -8.02
CA ALA A 96 7.56 -14.32 -7.26
C ALA A 96 6.40 -14.09 -6.26
N LEU A 97 5.83 -12.88 -6.23
CA LEU A 97 4.86 -12.45 -5.22
C LEU A 97 3.40 -12.46 -5.71
N SER A 98 3.11 -13.21 -6.78
CA SER A 98 1.76 -13.38 -7.35
C SER A 98 0.73 -13.77 -6.29
N ALA A 99 -0.45 -13.13 -6.36
CA ALA A 99 -1.50 -13.16 -5.34
C ALA A 99 -2.13 -14.55 -5.04
N GLY A 100 -1.78 -15.60 -5.79
CA GLY A 100 -2.32 -16.95 -5.63
C GLY A 100 -1.46 -17.93 -4.82
N GLU A 101 -0.16 -17.67 -4.64
CA GLU A 101 0.77 -18.64 -4.03
C GLU A 101 1.25 -18.22 -2.64
N ALA A 102 0.44 -17.51 -1.88
CA ALA A 102 0.82 -16.91 -0.59
C ALA A 102 1.01 -17.91 0.58
N HIS A 103 1.38 -19.17 0.33
CA HIS A 103 1.40 -20.23 1.34
C HIS A 103 2.79 -20.76 1.75
N TRP A 104 3.90 -20.34 1.14
CA TRP A 104 5.24 -20.79 1.57
C TRP A 104 6.32 -19.69 1.58
N PRO A 105 7.22 -19.64 2.56
CA PRO A 105 8.37 -18.74 2.53
C PRO A 105 9.36 -19.20 1.46
N SER A 106 9.63 -18.35 0.47
CA SER A 106 10.80 -18.47 -0.38
C SER A 106 11.82 -17.41 0.06
N ALA A 107 13.11 -17.66 -0.16
CA ALA A 107 14.18 -16.70 0.16
C ALA A 107 13.96 -15.29 -0.46
N ARG A 108 13.11 -15.18 -1.49
CA ARG A 108 12.71 -13.90 -2.12
C ARG A 108 11.64 -13.15 -1.31
N ARG A 109 10.77 -13.85 -0.58
CA ARG A 109 9.76 -13.26 0.33
C ARG A 109 10.39 -12.72 1.62
N GLU A 110 11.56 -13.22 2.00
CA GLU A 110 12.28 -12.76 3.20
C GLU A 110 12.60 -11.26 3.18
N TRP A 111 12.55 -10.63 2.01
CA TRP A 111 12.80 -9.20 1.82
C TRP A 111 11.53 -8.35 1.67
N VAL A 112 10.34 -8.95 1.66
CA VAL A 112 9.05 -8.25 1.54
C VAL A 112 8.05 -8.65 2.61
N GLU A 113 7.59 -7.67 3.37
CA GLU A 113 6.43 -7.79 4.25
C GLU A 113 5.14 -7.55 3.45
N VAL A 114 4.45 -8.65 3.13
CA VAL A 114 3.20 -8.63 2.34
C VAL A 114 2.00 -8.20 3.18
N TYR A 115 1.91 -8.68 4.42
CA TYR A 115 0.76 -8.49 5.32
C TYR A 115 1.04 -7.55 6.51
N GLY A 116 2.17 -6.86 6.49
CA GLY A 116 2.59 -5.95 7.54
C GLY A 116 3.60 -4.94 7.03
N SER A 117 3.96 -3.98 7.87
CA SER A 117 5.18 -3.18 7.68
C SER A 117 5.53 -2.51 8.99
N ARG A 118 6.82 -2.24 9.16
CA ARG A 118 7.32 -1.52 10.32
C ARG A 118 7.38 -0.04 10.00
N ALA A 119 6.98 0.83 10.93
CA ALA A 119 7.05 2.28 10.74
C ALA A 119 7.79 2.97 11.89
N CYS A 120 8.32 4.15 11.58
CA CYS A 120 8.84 5.08 12.57
C CYS A 120 7.70 6.01 13.00
N PRO A 121 7.30 6.05 14.28
CA PRO A 121 6.24 6.93 14.76
C PRO A 121 6.54 8.41 14.49
N CYS A 122 7.78 8.86 14.71
CA CYS A 122 8.17 10.26 14.49
C CYS A 122 7.97 10.68 13.04
N CYS A 123 8.28 9.79 12.11
CA CYS A 123 8.23 10.11 10.69
C CYS A 123 6.84 9.93 10.12
N LEU A 124 6.05 9.03 10.70
CA LEU A 124 4.62 8.95 10.43
C LEU A 124 3.92 10.24 10.89
N LEU A 125 4.32 10.81 12.03
CA LEU A 125 3.80 12.11 12.47
C LEU A 125 4.27 13.25 11.55
N ALA A 126 5.56 13.31 11.22
CA ALA A 126 6.12 14.35 10.35
C ALA A 126 5.54 14.31 8.92
N SER A 127 5.20 13.13 8.40
CA SER A 127 4.59 12.97 7.08
C SER A 127 3.07 13.18 7.06
N GLY A 128 2.46 13.55 8.19
CA GLY A 128 1.01 13.71 8.30
C GLY A 128 0.23 12.39 8.22
N GLY A 129 0.86 11.28 8.62
CA GLY A 129 0.28 9.95 8.61
C GLY A 129 0.53 9.16 7.33
N VAL A 130 1.42 9.62 6.45
CA VAL A 130 1.74 8.94 5.19
C VAL A 130 2.72 7.80 5.42
N TRP A 131 2.28 6.60 5.03
CA TRP A 131 3.08 5.39 5.11
C TRP A 131 4.02 5.29 3.92
N GLN A 132 5.31 5.10 4.20
CA GLN A 132 6.33 5.01 3.16
C GLN A 132 6.37 3.61 2.55
N LEU A 133 6.59 3.52 1.24
CA LEU A 133 6.64 2.26 0.50
C LEU A 133 7.82 1.38 0.94
N TRP A 134 8.99 1.96 1.17
CA TRP A 134 10.19 1.21 1.55
C TRP A 134 10.05 0.49 2.90
N TRP A 135 9.09 0.91 3.75
CA TRP A 135 8.76 0.22 5.00
C TRP A 135 8.15 -1.17 4.81
N LYS A 136 7.74 -1.52 3.58
CA LYS A 136 7.35 -2.89 3.21
C LYS A 136 8.54 -3.82 2.95
N LEU A 137 9.76 -3.30 2.90
CA LEU A 137 10.95 -4.12 2.77
C LEU A 137 11.34 -4.67 4.15
N SER A 138 11.67 -5.95 4.26
CA SER A 138 12.04 -6.58 5.54
C SER A 138 13.32 -6.00 6.14
N CYS A 139 14.21 -5.48 5.29
CA CYS A 139 15.42 -4.77 5.67
C CYS A 139 15.14 -3.38 6.26
N ALA A 140 13.90 -2.91 6.23
CA ALA A 140 13.45 -1.76 7.01
C ALA A 140 13.37 -2.14 8.50
N ALA A 141 14.54 -2.28 9.13
CA ALA A 141 14.67 -2.55 10.56
C ALA A 141 14.92 -1.27 11.37
N VAL A 142 15.65 -0.31 10.81
CA VAL A 142 16.05 0.93 11.48
C VAL A 142 15.91 2.08 10.49
N ARG A 143 15.40 3.22 10.95
CA ARG A 143 15.46 4.46 10.16
C ARG A 143 16.79 5.17 10.42
N PRO A 144 17.63 5.42 9.40
CA PRO A 144 18.94 6.05 9.59
C PRO A 144 18.88 7.42 10.26
N GLU A 145 17.90 8.25 9.89
CA GLU A 145 17.76 9.64 10.35
C GLU A 145 17.38 9.77 11.83
N HIS A 146 16.55 8.86 12.34
CA HIS A 146 16.02 8.94 13.71
C HIS A 146 16.64 7.89 14.63
N GLN A 147 17.42 6.95 14.09
CA GLN A 147 18.06 5.85 14.81
C GLN A 147 17.08 5.02 15.66
N VAL A 148 15.81 4.97 15.25
CA VAL A 148 14.76 4.20 15.94
C VAL A 148 14.52 2.88 15.21
N THR A 149 14.41 1.79 15.97
CA THR A 149 13.91 0.50 15.48
C THR A 149 12.47 0.63 15.02
N LEU A 150 12.21 0.29 13.77
CA LEU A 150 10.87 0.38 13.19
C LEU A 150 9.96 -0.64 13.90
N ARG A 151 8.80 -0.21 14.38
CA ARG A 151 7.84 -1.08 15.06
C ARG A 151 6.77 -1.51 14.06
N MET A 152 6.41 -2.80 14.09
CA MET A 152 5.26 -3.27 13.33
C MET A 152 4.01 -2.52 13.77
N ARG A 153 3.18 -2.13 12.81
CA ARG A 153 1.82 -1.72 13.12
C ARG A 153 1.15 -2.89 13.84
N GLY A 154 0.72 -2.68 15.08
CA GLY A 154 -0.01 -3.71 15.81
C GLY A 154 -1.19 -4.18 14.95
N CYS A 155 -1.32 -5.49 14.78
CA CYS A 155 -2.63 -6.06 14.53
C CYS A 155 -3.54 -5.52 15.65
N GLY A 156 -4.71 -4.98 15.28
CA GLY A 156 -5.62 -4.44 16.27
C GLY A 156 -5.90 -5.51 17.33
N THR A 157 -5.57 -5.21 18.58
CA THR A 157 -6.52 -5.52 19.64
C THR A 157 -7.81 -4.78 19.25
N GLY A 158 -8.84 -5.55 18.92
CA GLY A 158 -10.17 -5.04 18.58
C GLY A 158 -10.76 -4.17 19.70
N PRO A 159 -11.94 -3.57 19.45
CA PRO A 159 -12.55 -2.62 20.36
C PRO A 159 -12.88 -3.25 21.73
N ARG A 160 -12.65 -2.50 22.80
CA ARG A 160 -13.56 -2.45 23.94
C ARG A 160 -14.29 -1.11 23.87
#